data_AF-A0A1W9SXL1-F1
#
_entry.id   AF-A0A1W9SXL1-F1
#
_cell.length_a   1.000
_cell.length_b   1.000
_cell.length_c   1.000
_cell.angle_alpha   90.00
_cell.angle_beta   90.00
_cell.angle_gamma   90.00
#
_symmetry.space_group_name_H-M   'P 1'
#
loop_
_entity.id
_entity.type
_entity.pdbx_description
1 polymer ?
#
loop_
_entity_poly.entity_id
_entity_poly.type
_entity_poly.pdbx_seq_one_letter_code
_entity_poly.pdbx_strand_id
1 'polypeptide(L)' 'MPNVSAPILETLGFIRQARDIMGPESVILIGLIGKPGADTLFTPVKKENRQVWKQKINAMGDPYLQVQPLGGIHE' A
#
# COMPACT_ATOMS: atom_id res chain seq x y z
N MET A 1 5.44 8.89 20.07
CA MET A 1 5.06 8.88 18.64
C MET A 1 5.58 7.59 18.04
N PRO A 2 4.76 6.72 17.41
CA PRO A 2 5.30 5.49 16.84
C PRO A 2 6.24 5.87 15.70
N ASN A 3 7.46 5.34 15.76
CA ASN A 3 8.55 5.61 14.83
C ASN A 3 8.15 5.10 13.43
N VAL A 4 7.67 5.98 12.56
CA VAL A 4 7.40 5.64 11.17
C VAL A 4 8.75 5.51 10.48
N SER A 5 9.10 4.30 10.06
CA SER A 5 10.39 4.03 9.43
C SER A 5 10.51 4.75 8.07
N ALA A 6 11.73 5.16 7.71
CA ALA A 6 12.05 5.85 6.47
C ALA A 6 11.39 5.24 5.19
N PRO A 7 11.31 3.90 5.03
CA PRO A 7 10.71 3.30 3.83
C PRO A 7 9.22 3.62 3.62
N ILE A 8 8.45 3.77 4.72
CA ILE A 8 7.02 4.10 4.61
C ILE A 8 6.86 5.54 4.13
N LEU A 9 7.65 6.48 4.68
CA LEU A 9 7.57 7.89 4.29
C LEU A 9 8.00 8.10 2.83
N GLU A 10 9.07 7.42 2.40
CA GLU A 10 9.54 7.46 1.03
C GLU A 10 8.47 6.97 0.04
N THR A 11 7.84 5.83 0.34
CA THR A 11 6.77 5.28 -0.50
C THR A 11 5.56 6.22 -0.57
N LEU A 12 5.16 6.85 0.54
CA LEU A 12 4.09 7.83 0.54
C LEU A 12 4.44 9.06 -0.30
N GLY A 13 5.70 9.50 -0.27
CA GLY A 13 6.21 10.54 -1.14
C GLY A 13 6.15 10.16 -2.62
N PHE A 14 6.48 8.92 -2.96
CA PHE A 14 6.33 8.40 -4.32
C PHE A 14 4.87 8.37 -4.78
N ILE A 15 3.95 7.90 -3.93
CA ILE A 15 2.52 7.83 -4.26
C ILE A 15 1.96 9.24 -4.50
N ARG A 16 2.37 10.23 -3.70
CA ARG A 16 1.96 11.63 -3.90
C ARG A 16 2.42 12.16 -5.27
N GLN A 17 3.69 11.92 -5.61
CA GLN A 17 4.22 12.34 -6.92
C GLN A 17 3.49 11.66 -8.08
N ALA A 18 3.20 10.36 -7.96
CA ALA A 18 2.42 9.65 -8.98
C ALA A 18 1.01 10.25 -9.14
N ARG A 19 0.33 10.57 -8.03
CA ARG A 19 -0.96 11.26 -8.06
C ARG A 19 -0.86 12.62 -8.77
N ASP A 20 0.13 13.42 -8.44
CA ASP A 20 0.30 14.75 -9.04
C ASP A 20 0.47 14.68 -10.57
N ILE A 21 1.11 13.62 -11.07
CA ILE A 21 1.30 13.38 -12.51
C ILE A 21 0.03 12.82 -13.16
N MET A 22 -0.66 11.88 -12.51
CA MET A 22 -1.82 11.18 -13.07
C MET A 22 -3.11 12.02 -13.03
N GLY A 23 -3.12 13.11 -12.26
CA GLY A 23 -4.30 13.96 -12.06
C GLY A 23 -5.27 13.42 -11.01
N PRO A 24 -6.26 14.23 -10.56
CA PRO A 24 -7.02 13.97 -9.35
C PRO A 24 -8.03 12.82 -9.43
N GLU A 25 -8.49 12.45 -10.62
CA GLU A 25 -9.58 11.46 -10.80
C GLU A 25 -9.09 10.08 -11.26
N SER A 26 -7.78 9.95 -11.54
CA SER A 26 -7.21 8.67 -11.94
C SER A 26 -7.28 7.66 -10.79
N VAL A 27 -7.83 6.46 -11.03
CA VAL A 27 -7.85 5.41 -10.00
C VAL A 27 -6.46 4.83 -9.83
N ILE A 28 -5.96 4.84 -8.60
CA ILE A 28 -4.66 4.24 -8.23
C ILE A 28 -4.92 3.13 -7.22
N LEU A 29 -4.59 1.90 -7.62
CA LEU A 29 -4.69 0.72 -6.77
C LEU A 29 -3.30 0.28 -6.32
N ILE A 30 -3.06 0.30 -5.00
CA ILE A 30 -1.83 -0.18 -4.39
C ILE A 30 -2.00 -1.63 -3.95
N GLY A 31 -1.26 -2.52 -4.59
CA GLY A 31 -1.21 -3.93 -4.23
C GLY A 31 -0.20 -4.22 -3.13
N LEU A 32 -0.63 -4.87 -2.06
CA LEU A 32 0.25 -5.32 -0.98
C LEU A 32 0.52 -6.82 -1.08
N ILE A 33 1.79 -7.16 -1.25
CA ILE A 33 2.28 -8.53 -1.14
C ILE A 33 3.07 -8.70 0.16
N GLY A 34 3.02 -9.91 0.72
CA GLY A 34 3.89 -10.35 1.79
C GLY A 34 5.32 -10.59 1.30
N LYS A 35 6.23 -10.78 2.25
CA LYS A 35 7.61 -11.16 1.94
C LYS A 35 7.62 -12.58 1.38
N PRO A 36 8.13 -12.82 0.15
CA PRO A 36 8.24 -14.17 -0.39
C PRO A 36 9.14 -15.04 0.49
N GLY A 37 8.76 -16.30 0.64
CA GLY A 37 9.62 -17.36 1.18
C GLY A 37 10.53 -17.92 0.08
N ALA A 38 11.36 -18.91 0.44
CA ALA A 38 12.25 -19.57 -0.53
C ALA A 38 11.48 -20.19 -1.70
N ASP A 39 10.25 -20.68 -1.44
CA ASP A 39 9.45 -21.42 -2.41
C ASP A 39 8.12 -20.72 -2.80
N THR A 40 7.94 -19.44 -2.47
CA THR A 40 6.69 -18.71 -2.77
C THR A 40 6.92 -17.43 -3.57
N LEU A 41 6.35 -17.35 -4.78
CA LEU A 41 6.36 -16.13 -5.61
C LEU A 41 5.38 -15.06 -5.09
N PHE A 42 4.19 -15.48 -4.66
CA PHE A 42 3.20 -14.60 -4.03
C PHE A 42 2.96 -15.07 -2.61
N THR A 43 3.17 -14.17 -1.66
CA THR A 43 2.88 -14.42 -0.24
C THR A 43 1.81 -13.42 0.20
N PRO A 44 0.80 -13.83 0.98
CA PRO A 44 -0.16 -12.90 1.53
C PRO A 44 0.52 -11.87 2.44
N VAL A 45 0.11 -10.61 2.32
CA VAL A 45 0.54 -9.57 3.26
C VAL A 45 0.02 -9.90 4.67
N LYS A 46 0.87 -9.76 5.68
CA LYS A 46 0.46 -9.88 7.09
C LYS A 46 -0.62 -8.86 7.42
N LYS A 47 -1.61 -9.26 8.23
CA LYS A 47 -2.76 -8.42 8.60
C LYS A 47 -2.34 -7.09 9.23
N GLU A 48 -1.32 -7.10 10.07
CA GLU A 48 -0.81 -5.92 10.77
C GLU A 48 -0.21 -4.92 9.77
N ASN A 49 0.60 -5.42 8.84
CA ASN A 49 1.19 -4.60 7.78
C ASN A 49 0.11 -4.01 6.87
N ARG A 50 -0.88 -4.82 6.47
CA ARG A 50 -2.03 -4.37 5.69
C ARG A 50 -2.76 -3.23 6.41
N GLN A 51 -2.98 -3.38 7.71
CA GLN A 51 -3.69 -2.37 8.50
C GLN A 51 -2.91 -1.06 8.61
N VAL A 52 -1.59 -1.13 8.81
CA VAL A 52 -0.72 0.07 8.81
C VAL A 52 -0.81 0.79 7.47
N TRP A 53 -0.67 0.08 6.35
CA TRP A 53 -0.78 0.68 5.01
C TRP A 53 -2.17 1.26 4.75
N LYS A 54 -3.24 0.55 5.11
CA LYS A 54 -4.61 1.07 5.00
C LYS A 54 -4.80 2.38 5.75
N GLN A 55 -4.29 2.47 6.98
CA GLN A 55 -4.36 3.71 7.76
C GLN A 55 -3.56 4.85 7.10
N LYS A 56 -2.35 4.57 6.62
CA LYS A 56 -1.50 5.59 5.97
C LYS A 56 -2.09 6.10 4.66
N ILE A 57 -2.62 5.21 3.82
CA ILE A 57 -3.25 5.58 2.56
C ILE A 57 -4.56 6.35 2.79
N ASN A 58 -5.42 5.87 3.71
CA ASN A 58 -6.66 6.59 4.03
C ASN A 58 -6.40 8.00 4.59
N ALA A 59 -5.33 8.17 5.36
CA ALA A 59 -4.94 9.49 5.89
C ALA A 59 -4.51 10.49 4.81
N MET A 60 -4.28 10.06 3.56
CA MET A 60 -4.03 10.96 2.44
C MET A 60 -5.30 11.65 1.94
N GLY A 61 -6.49 11.16 2.31
CA GLY A 61 -7.77 11.80 1.98
C GLY A 61 -8.18 11.72 0.50
N ASP A 62 -7.54 10.85 -0.28
CA ASP A 62 -7.80 10.68 -1.71
C ASP A 62 -8.82 9.53 -1.94
N PRO A 63 -10.03 9.81 -2.46
CA PRO A 63 -11.05 8.79 -2.68
C PRO A 63 -10.72 7.82 -3.83
N TYR A 64 -9.82 8.21 -4.73
CA TYR A 64 -9.39 7.39 -5.88
C TYR A 64 -8.11 6.60 -5.61
N LEU A 65 -7.61 6.65 -4.37
CA LEU A 65 -6.44 5.90 -3.92
C LEU A 65 -6.85 4.79 -2.96
N GLN A 66 -6.57 3.55 -3.34
CA GLN A 66 -6.97 2.37 -2.56
C GLN A 66 -5.81 1.42 -2.33
N VAL A 67 -5.90 0.62 -1.27
CA VAL A 67 -4.95 -0.44 -0.96
C VAL A 67 -5.63 -1.78 -0.81
N GLN A 68 -5.10 -2.81 -1.47
CA GLN A 68 -5.65 -4.16 -1.44
C GLN A 68 -4.55 -5.21 -1.28
N PRO A 69 -4.79 -6.31 -0.56
CA PRO A 69 -3.86 -7.43 -0.55
C PRO A 69 -3.82 -8.08 -1.94
N LEU A 70 -2.62 -8.41 -2.40
CA LEU A 70 -2.41 -9.25 -3.59
C LEU A 70 -1.77 -10.56 -3.15
N GLY A 71 -2.34 -11.68 -3.60
CA GLY A 71 -1.89 -13.00 -3.18
C GLY A 71 -2.66 -13.49 -1.95
N GLY A 72 -3.73 -14.22 -2.21
CA GLY A 72 -4.60 -14.86 -1.25
C GLY A 72 -5.79 -15.40 -2.02
N ILE A 73 -6.10 -16.68 -1.86
CA ILE A 73 -7.39 -17.21 -2.30
C ILE A 73 -8.47 -16.35 -1.63
N HIS A 74 -9.41 -15.84 -2.42
CA HIS A 74 -10.57 -15.13 -1.91
C HIS A 74 -11.31 -16.04 -0.93
N GLU A 75 -11.37 -15.65 0.35
CA GLU A 75 -12.42 -16.09 1.27
C GLU A 75 -13.51 -15.02 1.32
#